data_AF-A0A1W0VSZ7-F1
#
_entry.id   AF-A0A1W0VSZ7-F1
#
_cell.length_a   1.000
_cell.length_b   1.000
_cell.length_c   1.000
_cell.angle_alpha   90.00
_cell.angle_beta   90.00
_cell.angle_gamma   90.00
#
_symmetry.space_group_name_H-M   'P 1'
#
loop_
_entity.id
_entity.type
_entity.pdbx_description
1 polymer ?
#
loop_
_entity_poly.entity_id
_entity_poly.type
_entity_poly.pdbx_seq_one_letter_code
_entity_poly.pdbx_strand_id
1 'polypeptide(L)'
;MASDSSFYFVPLLLLLMLLLVSPTATAAQPSSEPGGNATAARLRPGKELLRHKRIRALLTKLNKPALKTIQSPDGDIIDCVPSHLQPAFDHPKLRGQKILDPPERPKNCNFTLGGSRVSEVVVQAWHATGEACPEGTVPIRRTTEKDLLRASSLRRYGRKPVRRGVRRDSTSSGHEHAVGYVNSEHYYGAKASVNVWSPRVGDPSEFSLSQIWVISGSFGNDLNTIEAGWQVSPELYGDSNPRFFTYWTTDAYQETGCYNHNCRGFVQTTNKIAVGAAITPESVYNGRQFDITLMIWKWTMHICTVSRIQSTGTGGWSWARAS
;
A
#
# COMPACT_ATOMS: atom_id res chain seq x y z
N MET A 1 -24.20 -62.96 50.33
CA MET A 1 -24.62 -61.93 51.31
C MET A 1 -24.70 -60.60 50.58
N ALA A 2 -25.90 -59.99 50.57
CA ALA A 2 -26.29 -58.63 50.16
C ALA A 2 -25.78 -58.12 48.78
N SER A 3 -26.62 -58.03 47.74
CA SER A 3 -27.56 -56.92 47.44
C SER A 3 -26.92 -55.53 47.53
N ASP A 4 -26.70 -54.87 46.39
CA ASP A 4 -27.45 -53.64 46.12
C ASP A 4 -27.37 -53.18 44.66
N SER A 5 -28.55 -52.79 44.18
CA SER A 5 -28.89 -52.29 42.85
C SER A 5 -29.35 -50.83 42.98
N SER A 6 -28.89 -49.93 42.11
CA SER A 6 -29.49 -48.60 41.85
C SER A 6 -28.89 -48.03 40.57
N PHE A 7 -29.52 -48.18 39.41
CA PHE A 7 -30.64 -47.42 38.82
C PHE A 7 -30.31 -45.96 38.43
N TYR A 8 -30.35 -45.76 37.10
CA TYR A 8 -30.42 -44.52 36.34
C TYR A 8 -31.53 -43.58 36.85
N PHE A 9 -31.22 -42.36 37.28
CA PHE A 9 -32.21 -41.27 37.42
C PHE A 9 -31.54 -39.89 37.52
N VAL A 10 -30.92 -39.40 36.43
CA VAL A 10 -30.53 -37.98 36.31
C VAL A 10 -30.79 -37.43 34.89
N PRO A 11 -32.06 -37.47 34.42
CA PRO A 11 -32.50 -36.36 33.58
C PRO A 11 -33.97 -36.01 33.83
N LEU A 12 -34.30 -35.41 34.97
CA LEU A 12 -35.63 -34.81 35.19
C LEU A 12 -35.59 -33.46 35.94
N LEU A 13 -34.42 -33.01 36.38
CA LEU A 13 -34.29 -31.75 37.14
C LEU A 13 -33.93 -30.52 36.28
N LEU A 14 -33.56 -30.72 35.01
CA LEU A 14 -33.27 -29.61 34.07
C LEU A 14 -34.48 -29.15 33.25
N LEU A 15 -35.57 -29.94 33.21
CA LEU A 15 -36.79 -29.59 32.47
C LEU A 15 -37.80 -28.77 33.27
N LEU A 16 -37.61 -28.61 34.59
CA LEU A 16 -38.52 -27.87 35.47
C LEU A 16 -38.13 -26.40 35.70
N MET A 17 -36.96 -25.95 35.23
CA MET A 17 -36.52 -24.54 35.34
C MET A 17 -36.94 -23.68 34.14
N LEU A 18 -37.70 -24.22 33.19
CA LEU A 18 -38.12 -23.55 31.95
C LEU A 18 -39.60 -23.10 31.91
N LEU A 19 -40.34 -23.16 33.03
CA LEU A 19 -41.79 -22.86 33.04
C LEU A 19 -42.26 -21.76 34.02
N LEU A 20 -41.38 -20.91 34.55
CA LEU A 20 -41.78 -19.82 35.46
C LEU A 20 -41.11 -18.48 35.13
N VAL A 21 -41.36 -17.94 33.93
CA VAL A 21 -41.26 -16.48 33.71
C VAL A 21 -42.46 -16.03 32.87
N SER A 22 -43.55 -15.71 33.57
CA SER A 22 -44.73 -15.05 33.01
C SER A 22 -44.51 -13.53 32.92
N PRO A 23 -45.13 -12.82 31.96
CA PRO A 23 -44.95 -11.38 31.79
C PRO A 23 -45.85 -10.59 32.75
N THR A 24 -45.28 -9.83 33.68
CA THR A 24 -46.05 -8.84 34.43
C THR A 24 -46.11 -7.52 33.65
N ALA A 25 -47.31 -7.20 33.15
CA ALA A 25 -47.64 -5.87 32.67
C ALA A 25 -47.72 -4.90 33.86
N THR A 26 -46.87 -3.88 33.88
CA THR A 26 -47.02 -2.71 34.76
C THR A 26 -47.24 -1.46 33.93
N ALA A 27 -48.35 -0.80 34.23
CA ALA A 27 -48.82 0.43 33.62
C ALA A 27 -47.85 1.61 33.85
N ALA A 28 -47.85 2.54 32.90
CA ALA A 28 -47.00 3.72 32.84
C ALA A 28 -47.31 4.77 33.93
N GLN A 29 -46.25 5.44 34.41
CA GLN A 29 -46.31 6.87 34.76
C GLN A 29 -45.04 7.59 34.24
N PRO A 30 -45.16 8.83 33.75
CA PRO A 30 -44.08 9.54 33.06
C PRO A 30 -43.16 10.27 34.04
N SER A 31 -41.86 9.99 33.97
CA SER A 31 -40.82 10.82 34.59
C SER A 31 -40.16 11.70 33.53
N SER A 32 -40.18 13.00 33.79
CA SER A 32 -39.65 14.08 32.97
C SER A 32 -38.13 14.27 33.10
N GLU A 33 -37.49 14.55 31.95
CA GLU A 33 -36.18 15.20 31.72
C GLU A 33 -34.85 14.39 31.84
N PRO A 34 -33.74 14.83 31.20
CA PRO A 34 -33.59 15.51 29.91
C PRO A 34 -32.51 14.87 28.99
N GLY A 35 -32.75 14.93 27.68
CA GLY A 35 -31.73 15.16 26.63
C GLY A 35 -30.41 14.38 26.65
N GLY A 36 -30.43 13.06 26.42
CA GLY A 36 -29.26 12.30 25.99
C GLY A 36 -29.31 12.01 24.49
N ASN A 37 -28.57 12.77 23.68
CA ASN A 37 -28.44 12.55 22.23
C ASN A 37 -27.73 11.22 21.91
N ALA A 38 -28.47 10.11 21.98
CA ALA A 38 -28.13 8.92 21.23
C ALA A 38 -28.37 9.26 19.75
N THR A 39 -27.34 9.78 19.08
CA THR A 39 -27.35 9.88 17.62
C THR A 39 -27.28 8.47 17.05
N ALA A 40 -28.45 7.81 16.97
CA ALA A 40 -28.65 6.73 16.02
C ALA A 40 -28.19 7.28 14.67
N ALA A 41 -27.10 6.72 14.12
CA ALA A 41 -26.58 7.12 12.83
C ALA A 41 -27.70 6.92 11.81
N ARG A 42 -28.41 8.00 11.49
CA ARG A 42 -29.53 7.99 10.56
C ARG A 42 -28.95 7.60 9.22
N LEU A 43 -29.09 6.34 8.84
CA LEU A 43 -28.79 5.85 7.48
C LEU A 43 -29.42 6.86 6.53
N ARG A 44 -28.61 7.40 5.61
CA ARG A 44 -29.08 8.36 4.60
C ARG A 44 -28.97 7.65 3.26
N PRO A 45 -29.99 6.86 2.85
CA PRO A 45 -29.89 5.97 1.70
C PRO A 45 -29.39 6.69 0.44
N GLY A 46 -29.81 7.94 0.22
CA GLY A 46 -29.34 8.75 -0.92
C GLY A 46 -27.84 9.08 -0.89
N LYS A 47 -27.26 9.34 0.30
CA LYS A 47 -25.81 9.62 0.44
C LYS A 47 -24.99 8.35 0.27
N GLU A 48 -25.46 7.23 0.81
CA GLU A 48 -24.82 5.92 0.68
C GLU A 48 -24.82 5.46 -0.79
N LEU A 49 -25.95 5.61 -1.49
CA LEU A 49 -26.04 5.31 -2.91
C LEU A 49 -25.08 6.16 -3.75
N LEU A 50 -25.00 7.46 -3.47
CA LEU A 50 -24.05 8.36 -4.13
C LEU A 50 -22.59 7.96 -3.85
N ARG A 51 -22.28 7.59 -2.60
CA ARG A 51 -20.94 7.11 -2.22
C ARG A 51 -20.60 5.83 -2.97
N HIS A 52 -21.50 4.86 -3.01
CA HIS A 52 -21.30 3.61 -3.73
C HIS A 52 -21.11 3.83 -5.24
N LYS A 53 -21.90 4.71 -5.88
CA LYS A 53 -21.70 5.09 -7.29
C LYS A 53 -20.31 5.69 -7.53
N ARG A 54 -19.82 6.55 -6.62
CA ARG A 54 -18.48 7.15 -6.70
C ARG A 54 -17.37 6.11 -6.53
N ILE A 55 -17.54 5.15 -5.61
CA ILE A 55 -16.62 4.02 -5.42
C ILE A 55 -16.51 3.20 -6.69
N ARG A 56 -17.64 2.77 -7.28
CA ARG A 56 -17.63 2.00 -8.54
C ARG A 56 -16.93 2.75 -9.67
N ALA A 57 -17.27 4.03 -9.86
CA ALA A 57 -16.64 4.86 -10.89
C ALA A 57 -15.12 5.00 -10.68
N LEU A 58 -14.66 5.10 -9.43
CA LEU A 58 -13.25 5.16 -9.11
C LEU A 58 -12.55 3.82 -9.36
N LEU A 59 -13.17 2.69 -8.99
CA LEU A 59 -12.63 1.35 -9.28
C LEU A 59 -12.46 1.12 -10.79
N THR A 60 -13.46 1.47 -11.59
CA THR A 60 -13.37 1.38 -13.06
C THR A 60 -12.24 2.23 -13.64
N LYS A 61 -11.92 3.37 -13.00
CA LYS A 61 -10.83 4.24 -13.43
C LYS A 61 -9.45 3.69 -13.04
N LEU A 62 -9.32 3.19 -11.81
CA LEU A 62 -8.05 2.72 -11.24
C LEU A 62 -7.62 1.37 -11.83
N ASN A 63 -8.56 0.43 -11.94
CA ASN A 63 -8.27 -0.92 -12.40
C ASN A 63 -8.33 -0.97 -13.93
N LYS A 64 -7.18 -1.24 -14.55
CA LYS A 64 -7.06 -1.35 -16.02
C LYS A 64 -7.45 -2.74 -16.50
N PRO A 65 -7.88 -2.88 -17.77
CA PRO A 65 -8.09 -4.19 -18.37
C PRO A 65 -6.82 -5.04 -18.30
N ALA A 66 -6.92 -6.23 -17.73
CA ALA A 66 -5.83 -7.17 -17.57
C ALA A 66 -5.89 -8.26 -18.65
N LEU A 67 -4.73 -8.69 -19.16
CA LEU A 67 -4.65 -9.88 -20.02
C LEU A 67 -4.68 -11.17 -19.20
N LYS A 68 -4.16 -11.09 -17.98
CA LYS A 68 -4.09 -12.18 -17.02
C LYS A 68 -4.28 -11.61 -15.62
N THR A 69 -4.98 -12.33 -14.77
CA THR A 69 -5.09 -12.02 -13.34
C THR A 69 -4.52 -13.18 -12.53
N ILE A 70 -3.68 -12.87 -11.55
CA ILE A 70 -3.04 -13.83 -10.66
C ILE A 70 -3.59 -13.62 -9.25
N GLN A 71 -4.00 -14.70 -8.60
CA GLN A 71 -4.43 -14.69 -7.20
C GLN A 71 -3.23 -15.03 -6.32
N SER A 72 -2.85 -14.10 -5.46
CA SER A 72 -1.74 -14.26 -4.54
C SER A 72 -2.21 -14.95 -3.24
N PRO A 73 -1.38 -15.79 -2.59
CA PRO A 73 -1.76 -16.47 -1.34
C PRO A 73 -2.10 -15.54 -0.17
N ASP A 74 -1.59 -14.31 -0.19
CA ASP A 74 -1.88 -13.25 0.79
C ASP A 74 -3.23 -12.53 0.52
N GLY A 75 -3.97 -12.93 -0.51
CA GLY A 75 -5.26 -12.35 -0.89
C GLY A 75 -5.16 -11.18 -1.86
N ASP A 76 -3.95 -10.78 -2.26
CA ASP A 76 -3.77 -9.79 -3.33
C ASP A 76 -4.21 -10.35 -4.68
N ILE A 77 -4.75 -9.46 -5.52
CA ILE A 77 -5.05 -9.75 -6.92
C ILE A 77 -4.09 -8.95 -7.77
N ILE A 78 -3.27 -9.63 -8.57
CA ILE A 78 -2.31 -9.00 -9.48
C ILE A 78 -2.85 -9.06 -10.91
N ASP A 79 -3.08 -7.89 -11.49
CA ASP A 79 -3.51 -7.73 -12.87
C ASP A 79 -2.31 -7.49 -13.78
N CYS A 80 -2.08 -8.39 -14.73
CA CYS A 80 -1.09 -8.23 -15.78
C CYS A 80 -1.68 -7.33 -16.87
N VAL A 81 -1.42 -6.03 -16.77
CA VAL A 81 -1.98 -5.00 -17.65
C VAL A 81 -1.04 -4.81 -18.85
N PRO A 82 -1.52 -4.71 -20.11
CA PRO A 82 -0.67 -4.35 -21.23
C PRO A 82 0.15 -3.10 -20.92
N SER A 83 1.44 -3.13 -21.23
CA SER A 83 2.39 -2.09 -20.82
C SER A 83 1.97 -0.67 -21.26
N HIS A 84 1.32 -0.54 -22.42
CA HIS A 84 0.82 0.72 -22.98
C HIS A 84 -0.55 1.17 -22.41
N LEU A 85 -1.22 0.35 -21.59
CA LEU A 85 -2.51 0.65 -20.95
C LEU A 85 -2.38 0.92 -19.44
N GLN A 86 -1.17 0.85 -18.88
CA GLN A 86 -0.92 1.15 -17.47
C GLN A 86 -1.30 2.60 -17.11
N PRO A 87 -1.52 2.92 -15.82
CA PRO A 87 -2.02 4.22 -15.37
C PRO A 87 -1.23 5.44 -15.87
N ALA A 88 0.06 5.30 -16.16
CA ALA A 88 0.89 6.35 -16.76
C ALA A 88 0.24 7.00 -18.00
N PHE A 89 -0.37 6.19 -18.86
CA PHE A 89 -0.90 6.59 -20.17
C PHE A 89 -2.28 7.26 -20.11
N ASP A 90 -2.87 7.36 -18.92
CA ASP A 90 -4.00 8.26 -18.67
C ASP A 90 -3.56 9.74 -18.72
N HIS A 91 -2.25 10.02 -18.65
CA HIS A 91 -1.73 11.36 -18.84
C HIS A 91 -1.79 11.75 -20.32
N PRO A 92 -2.45 12.87 -20.70
CA PRO A 92 -2.59 13.28 -22.10
C PRO A 92 -1.27 13.36 -22.87
N LYS A 93 -0.22 13.85 -22.20
CA LYS A 93 1.13 13.97 -22.81
C LYS A 93 1.85 12.63 -23.01
N LEU A 94 1.50 11.59 -22.25
CA LEU A 94 2.14 10.27 -22.38
C LEU A 94 1.32 9.32 -23.25
N ARG A 95 0.02 9.59 -23.43
CA ARG A 95 -0.88 8.77 -24.25
C ARG A 95 -0.32 8.61 -25.66
N GLY A 96 -0.23 7.35 -26.12
CA GLY A 96 0.26 7.02 -27.46
C GLY A 96 1.78 7.10 -27.62
N GLN A 97 2.53 7.50 -26.58
CA GLN A 97 3.99 7.44 -26.63
C GLN A 97 4.47 6.00 -26.52
N LYS A 98 5.47 5.65 -27.33
CA LYS A 98 6.17 4.37 -27.21
C LYS A 98 6.96 4.37 -25.90
N ILE A 99 6.87 3.27 -25.16
CA ILE A 99 7.73 3.05 -24.00
C ILE A 99 9.16 2.97 -24.53
N LEU A 100 9.98 3.96 -24.14
CA LEU A 100 11.40 3.94 -24.46
C LEU A 100 12.06 2.76 -23.75
N ASP A 101 13.00 2.12 -24.44
CA ASP A 101 13.81 1.08 -23.82
C ASP A 101 14.50 1.66 -22.58
N PRO A 102 14.56 0.88 -21.49
CA PRO A 102 15.20 1.34 -20.27
C PRO A 102 16.66 1.73 -20.57
N PRO A 103 17.14 2.87 -20.06
CA PRO A 103 18.52 3.30 -20.30
C PRO A 103 19.52 2.29 -19.74
N GLU A 104 20.68 2.18 -20.40
CA GLU A 104 21.77 1.33 -19.92
C GLU A 104 22.13 1.69 -18.48
N ARG A 105 22.33 0.67 -17.65
CA ARG A 105 22.79 0.86 -16.28
C ARG A 105 24.18 1.53 -16.32
N PRO A 106 24.46 2.55 -15.49
CA PRO A 106 25.77 3.18 -15.46
C PRO A 106 26.90 2.14 -15.26
N LYS A 107 27.86 2.11 -16.19
CA LYS A 107 28.92 1.08 -16.30
C LYS A 107 29.91 1.08 -15.12
N ASN A 108 29.99 2.19 -14.37
CA ASN A 108 30.92 2.34 -13.25
C ASN A 108 30.34 1.86 -11.89
N CYS A 109 29.20 1.15 -11.88
CA CYS A 109 28.57 0.66 -10.65
C CYS A 109 29.03 -0.73 -10.20
N ASN A 110 30.33 -1.04 -10.31
CA ASN A 110 30.93 -2.22 -9.69
C ASN A 110 31.24 -1.96 -8.22
N PHE A 111 30.19 -1.79 -7.41
CA PHE A 111 30.33 -1.97 -5.96
C PHE A 111 30.34 -3.47 -5.70
N THR A 112 31.53 -4.06 -5.62
CA THR A 112 31.74 -5.36 -5.00
C THR A 112 31.42 -5.23 -3.51
N LEU A 113 30.13 -5.34 -3.15
CA LEU A 113 29.82 -5.92 -1.84
C LEU A 113 30.21 -7.39 -1.93
N GLY A 114 31.07 -7.81 -1.01
CA GLY A 114 31.66 -9.14 -0.97
C GLY A 114 30.65 -10.27 -1.15
N GLY A 115 31.13 -11.34 -1.77
CA GLY A 115 30.37 -12.44 -2.33
C GLY A 115 29.17 -12.92 -1.52
N SER A 116 28.01 -12.94 -2.17
CA SER A 116 27.14 -14.10 -2.15
C SER A 116 26.22 -14.08 -3.36
N ARG A 117 26.27 -15.12 -4.21
CA ARG A 117 25.33 -15.36 -5.31
C ARG A 117 23.96 -15.77 -4.76
N VAL A 118 23.35 -14.95 -3.91
CA VAL A 118 21.97 -15.14 -3.47
C VAL A 118 21.07 -14.48 -4.50
N SER A 119 20.24 -15.29 -5.17
CA SER A 119 19.25 -14.90 -6.19
C SER A 119 18.71 -13.48 -5.97
N GLU A 120 19.23 -12.55 -6.76
CA GLU A 120 19.02 -11.09 -6.70
C GLU A 120 17.61 -10.69 -7.18
N VAL A 121 16.54 -11.28 -6.65
CA VAL A 121 15.16 -10.95 -7.05
C VAL A 121 14.38 -10.58 -5.81
N VAL A 122 13.71 -9.41 -5.83
CA VAL A 122 12.68 -9.11 -4.83
C VAL A 122 11.58 -10.13 -5.01
N VAL A 123 11.51 -11.08 -4.08
CA VAL A 123 10.47 -12.09 -4.05
C VAL A 123 9.24 -11.48 -3.40
N GLN A 124 8.10 -11.67 -4.05
CA GLN A 124 6.81 -11.17 -3.60
C GLN A 124 5.86 -12.35 -3.41
N ALA A 125 4.88 -12.20 -2.53
CA ALA A 125 3.97 -13.30 -2.16
C ALA A 125 3.29 -13.94 -3.39
N TRP A 126 2.95 -13.14 -4.39
CA TRP A 126 2.30 -13.60 -5.62
C TRP A 126 3.18 -14.48 -6.51
N HIS A 127 4.51 -14.52 -6.29
CA HIS A 127 5.40 -15.45 -6.98
C HIS A 127 5.31 -16.88 -6.44
N ALA A 128 4.71 -17.10 -5.28
CA ALA A 128 4.69 -18.40 -4.61
C ALA A 128 3.97 -19.50 -5.42
N THR A 129 3.03 -19.13 -6.30
CA THR A 129 2.33 -20.08 -7.18
C THR A 129 3.15 -20.46 -8.41
N GLY A 130 4.31 -19.83 -8.64
CA GLY A 130 5.11 -19.97 -9.86
C GLY A 130 4.52 -19.24 -11.07
N GLU A 131 3.40 -18.54 -10.89
CA GLU A 131 2.82 -17.74 -11.95
C GLU A 131 3.61 -16.46 -12.24
N ALA A 132 3.66 -16.08 -13.52
CA ALA A 132 4.27 -14.84 -13.97
C ALA A 132 3.32 -14.08 -14.91
N CYS A 133 3.53 -12.77 -14.99
CA CYS A 133 2.89 -11.94 -15.99
C CYS A 133 3.56 -12.11 -17.37
N PRO A 134 2.79 -12.26 -18.46
CA PRO A 134 3.34 -12.39 -19.81
C PRO A 134 4.25 -11.22 -20.20
N GLU A 135 5.16 -11.44 -21.14
CA GLU A 135 5.95 -10.35 -21.73
C GLU A 135 5.03 -9.30 -22.36
N GLY A 136 5.46 -8.03 -22.34
CA GLY A 136 4.64 -6.91 -22.80
C GLY A 136 3.54 -6.46 -21.83
N THR A 137 3.45 -7.07 -20.64
CA THR A 137 2.54 -6.64 -19.57
C THR A 137 3.27 -6.13 -18.34
N VAL A 138 2.56 -5.44 -17.46
CA VAL A 138 3.05 -4.96 -16.17
C VAL A 138 2.12 -5.44 -15.05
N PRO A 139 2.63 -6.10 -13.99
CA PRO A 139 1.82 -6.50 -12.84
C PRO A 139 1.41 -5.28 -12.03
N ILE A 140 0.11 -5.08 -11.88
CA ILE A 140 -0.50 -4.03 -11.06
C ILE A 140 -1.37 -4.68 -10.01
N ARG A 141 -1.15 -4.36 -8.73
CA ARG A 141 -2.04 -4.80 -7.65
C ARG A 141 -3.40 -4.12 -7.83
N ARG A 142 -4.46 -4.91 -7.94
CA ARG A 142 -5.84 -4.44 -8.10
C ARG A 142 -6.27 -3.63 -6.88
N THR A 143 -6.87 -2.47 -7.11
CA THR A 143 -7.55 -1.73 -6.04
C THR A 143 -8.93 -2.34 -5.81
N THR A 144 -9.26 -2.63 -4.55
CA THR A 144 -10.53 -3.22 -4.15
C THR A 144 -11.47 -2.18 -3.55
N GLU A 145 -12.76 -2.51 -3.44
CA GLU A 145 -13.72 -1.68 -2.72
C GLU A 145 -13.32 -1.48 -1.25
N LYS A 146 -12.75 -2.51 -0.61
CA LYS A 146 -12.25 -2.42 0.77
C LYS A 146 -11.19 -1.34 0.90
N ASP A 147 -10.29 -1.22 -0.07
CA ASP A 147 -9.24 -0.18 -0.07
C ASP A 147 -9.85 1.23 -0.12
N LEU A 148 -10.87 1.43 -0.95
CA LEU A 148 -11.55 2.72 -1.08
C LEU A 148 -12.45 3.05 0.12
N LEU A 149 -12.97 2.05 0.81
CA LEU A 149 -13.78 2.23 2.02
C LEU A 149 -12.91 2.64 3.23
N ARG A 150 -11.67 2.14 3.32
CA ARG A 150 -10.69 2.56 4.34
C ARG A 150 -10.19 3.98 4.13
N ALA A 151 -10.05 4.41 2.88
CA ALA A 151 -9.49 5.71 2.55
C ALA A 151 -10.31 6.88 3.13
N SER A 152 -9.62 7.82 3.79
CA SER A 152 -10.23 9.05 4.33
C SER A 152 -10.86 9.95 3.27
N SER A 153 -10.42 9.86 2.00
CA SER A 153 -10.99 10.63 0.89
C SER A 153 -10.87 9.91 -0.45
N LEU A 154 -12.01 9.61 -1.08
CA LEU A 154 -12.05 9.07 -2.44
C LEU A 154 -11.42 10.03 -3.47
N ARG A 155 -11.54 11.34 -3.26
CA ARG A 155 -10.99 12.35 -4.18
C ARG A 155 -9.46 12.41 -4.13
N ARG A 156 -8.87 12.12 -2.97
CA ARG A 156 -7.42 12.15 -2.74
C ARG A 156 -6.84 10.75 -2.56
N TYR A 157 -7.54 9.70 -3.01
CA TYR A 157 -7.05 8.33 -2.91
C TYR A 157 -5.66 8.21 -3.53
N GLY A 158 -4.74 7.57 -2.81
CA GLY A 158 -3.34 7.45 -3.19
C GLY A 158 -2.46 8.67 -2.89
N ARG A 159 -2.99 9.82 -2.44
CA ARG A 159 -2.18 10.99 -2.07
C ARG A 159 -1.96 11.08 -0.57
N LYS A 160 -0.81 11.60 -0.14
CA LYS A 160 -0.58 11.92 1.27
C LYS A 160 -1.60 12.98 1.73
N PRO A 161 -2.13 12.90 2.96
CA PRO A 161 -3.08 13.88 3.47
C PRO A 161 -2.41 15.25 3.65
N VAL A 162 -3.06 16.30 3.14
CA VAL A 162 -2.63 17.69 3.34
C VAL A 162 -2.75 18.01 4.83
N ARG A 163 -1.63 18.35 5.50
CA ARG A 163 -1.61 18.81 6.89
C ARG A 163 -2.33 20.16 6.99
N ARG A 164 -3.65 20.15 7.12
CA ARG A 164 -4.41 21.34 7.52
C ARG A 164 -4.36 21.42 9.04
N GLY A 165 -3.72 22.47 9.54
CA GLY A 165 -3.47 22.79 10.95
C GLY A 165 -4.43 22.15 11.96
N VAL A 166 -4.10 20.95 12.40
CA VAL A 166 -4.56 20.45 13.69
C VAL A 166 -3.64 21.10 14.70
N ARG A 167 -4.18 22.00 15.52
CA ARG A 167 -3.50 22.53 16.70
C ARG A 167 -3.23 21.33 17.62
N ARG A 168 -2.03 20.75 17.52
CA ARG A 168 -1.57 19.63 18.34
C ARG A 168 -0.54 20.18 19.32
N ASP A 169 -0.90 20.10 20.59
CA ASP A 169 -0.18 20.65 21.74
C ASP A 169 1.04 19.78 22.13
N SER A 170 1.76 19.25 21.14
CA SER A 170 2.86 18.31 21.35
C SER A 170 4.05 18.73 20.51
N THR A 171 5.14 19.05 21.19
CA THR A 171 6.41 19.58 20.63
C THR A 171 7.21 18.55 19.81
N SER A 172 6.65 17.38 19.47
CA SER A 172 7.30 16.30 18.70
C SER A 172 6.51 15.85 17.45
N SER A 173 6.04 16.80 16.63
CA SER A 173 5.17 16.52 15.46
C SER A 173 5.88 15.93 14.21
N GLY A 174 6.74 14.92 14.40
CA GLY A 174 7.50 14.25 13.34
C GLY A 174 7.23 12.76 13.28
N HIS A 175 7.44 12.16 12.10
CA HIS A 175 7.74 10.73 12.02
C HIS A 175 9.00 10.47 12.85
N GLU A 176 9.00 9.42 13.68
CA GLU A 176 10.23 8.95 14.30
C GLU A 176 11.03 8.18 13.25
N HIS A 177 12.22 8.66 12.90
CA HIS A 177 13.03 8.06 11.86
C HIS A 177 14.52 8.32 12.07
N ALA A 178 15.35 7.38 11.64
CA ALA A 178 16.77 7.58 11.42
C ALA A 178 17.00 7.93 9.95
N VAL A 179 17.83 8.93 9.67
CA VAL A 179 18.13 9.37 8.31
C VAL A 179 19.63 9.57 8.13
N GLY A 180 20.16 9.01 7.04
CA GLY A 180 21.45 9.40 6.47
C GLY A 180 21.20 10.14 5.16
N TYR A 181 21.81 11.31 4.99
CA TYR A 181 21.67 12.08 3.75
C TYR A 181 23.02 12.67 3.32
N VAL A 182 23.11 12.96 2.02
CA VAL A 182 24.24 13.63 1.41
C VAL A 182 23.72 14.75 0.51
N ASN A 183 24.33 15.93 0.58
CA ASN A 183 23.86 17.15 -0.09
C ASN A 183 24.98 17.99 -0.73
N SER A 184 26.23 17.52 -0.71
CA SER A 184 27.41 18.33 -1.07
C SER A 184 27.68 18.44 -2.57
N GLU A 185 27.18 17.51 -3.39
CA GLU A 185 27.44 17.46 -4.83
C GLU A 185 26.17 17.20 -5.65
N HIS A 186 26.29 17.33 -6.98
CA HIS A 186 25.24 16.97 -7.92
C HIS A 186 25.15 15.44 -8.08
N TYR A 187 24.32 14.80 -7.26
CA TYR A 187 24.04 13.37 -7.38
C TYR A 187 22.99 13.10 -8.45
N TYR A 188 23.33 12.25 -9.42
CA TYR A 188 22.40 11.78 -10.44
C TYR A 188 21.60 10.55 -9.99
N GLY A 189 21.81 10.04 -8.78
CA GLY A 189 21.12 8.85 -8.30
C GLY A 189 21.62 8.37 -6.96
N ALA A 190 20.96 7.35 -6.43
CA ALA A 190 21.31 6.68 -5.18
C ALA A 190 21.04 5.17 -5.31
N LYS A 191 21.86 4.36 -4.63
CA LYS A 191 21.62 2.93 -4.46
C LYS A 191 21.71 2.61 -2.97
N ALA A 192 20.75 1.88 -2.43
CA ALA A 192 20.86 1.35 -1.07
C ALA A 192 20.26 -0.06 -0.99
N SER A 193 20.76 -0.83 -0.03
CA SER A 193 20.11 -2.05 0.44
C SER A 193 19.42 -1.76 1.76
N VAL A 194 18.15 -2.12 1.86
CA VAL A 194 17.36 -1.97 3.08
C VAL A 194 16.82 -3.33 3.52
N ASN A 195 16.99 -3.63 4.80
CA ASN A 195 16.52 -4.87 5.39
C ASN A 195 15.00 -4.84 5.58
N VAL A 196 14.30 -5.91 5.23
CA VAL A 196 12.83 -5.98 5.21
C VAL A 196 12.31 -6.58 6.51
N TRP A 197 11.54 -5.81 7.26
CA TRP A 197 10.91 -6.26 8.51
C TRP A 197 9.39 -6.14 8.44
N SER A 198 8.70 -6.88 9.30
CA SER A 198 7.27 -6.74 9.57
C SER A 198 7.04 -6.13 10.96
N PRO A 199 7.33 -4.82 11.15
CA PRO A 199 7.11 -4.15 12.43
C PRO A 199 5.62 -4.12 12.78
N ARG A 200 5.31 -4.32 14.06
CA ARG A 200 3.93 -4.16 14.56
C ARG A 200 3.59 -2.69 14.61
N VAL A 201 2.51 -2.32 13.92
CA VAL A 201 1.91 -0.99 13.94
C VAL A 201 0.66 -1.07 14.81
N GLY A 202 0.58 -0.24 15.85
CA GLY A 202 -0.47 -0.33 16.88
C GLY A 202 -1.80 0.28 16.45
N ASP A 203 -1.74 1.43 15.76
CA ASP A 203 -2.92 2.11 15.23
C ASP A 203 -3.01 1.95 13.69
N PRO A 204 -4.19 1.65 13.10
CA PRO A 204 -4.32 1.52 11.65
C PRO A 204 -3.90 2.76 10.83
N SER A 205 -3.91 3.95 11.43
CA SER A 205 -3.49 5.22 10.82
C SER A 205 -1.97 5.47 10.90
N GLU A 206 -1.25 4.66 11.66
CA GLU A 206 0.21 4.67 11.70
C GLU A 206 0.80 3.82 10.57
N PHE A 207 2.10 4.01 10.32
CA PHE A 207 2.86 3.19 9.39
C PHE A 207 4.34 3.17 9.79
N SER A 208 5.04 2.15 9.32
CA SER A 208 6.50 2.06 9.41
C SER A 208 7.09 1.78 8.03
N LEU A 209 8.25 2.35 7.71
CA LEU A 209 8.88 2.20 6.41
C LEU A 209 10.40 2.24 6.49
N SER A 210 11.04 1.67 5.48
CA SER A 210 12.45 1.88 5.17
C SER A 210 12.59 2.15 3.67
N GLN A 211 13.28 3.23 3.31
CA GLN A 211 13.28 3.72 1.94
C GLN A 211 14.57 4.45 1.56
N ILE A 212 14.75 4.61 0.25
CA ILE A 212 15.60 5.64 -0.33
C ILE A 212 14.72 6.70 -0.98
N TRP A 213 15.18 7.95 -0.94
CA TRP A 213 14.62 9.02 -1.75
C TRP A 213 15.71 9.74 -2.52
N VAL A 214 15.36 10.25 -3.70
CA VAL A 214 16.15 11.22 -4.44
C VAL A 214 15.35 12.49 -4.54
N ILE A 215 15.97 13.59 -4.16
CA ILE A 215 15.35 14.91 -4.02
C ILE A 215 15.97 15.86 -5.03
N SER A 216 15.13 16.69 -5.65
CA SER A 216 15.56 17.83 -6.46
C SER A 216 14.71 19.05 -6.11
N GLY A 217 15.35 20.20 -5.90
CA GLY A 217 14.69 21.44 -5.47
C GLY A 217 14.93 21.73 -3.98
N SER A 218 14.26 22.76 -3.47
CA SER A 218 14.42 23.24 -2.09
C SER A 218 13.20 22.91 -1.23
N PHE A 219 13.42 22.65 0.07
CA PHE A 219 12.33 22.45 1.02
C PHE A 219 11.44 23.70 1.08
N GLY A 220 10.12 23.52 0.93
CA GLY A 220 9.11 24.58 1.07
C GLY A 220 8.44 25.02 -0.23
N ASN A 221 9.13 24.97 -1.38
CA ASN A 221 8.60 25.50 -2.65
C ASN A 221 8.51 24.43 -3.76
N ASP A 222 9.66 23.95 -4.26
CA ASP A 222 9.77 23.18 -5.50
C ASP A 222 10.35 21.76 -5.29
N LEU A 223 10.21 21.22 -4.07
CA LEU A 223 10.72 19.90 -3.72
C LEU A 223 10.04 18.81 -4.56
N ASN A 224 10.84 18.21 -5.44
CA ASN A 224 10.49 17.01 -6.17
C ASN A 224 11.16 15.82 -5.49
N THR A 225 10.37 14.80 -5.17
CA THR A 225 10.91 13.56 -4.58
C THR A 225 10.48 12.36 -5.39
N ILE A 226 11.38 11.38 -5.45
CA ILE A 226 11.10 10.01 -5.88
C ILE A 226 11.55 9.12 -4.73
N GLU A 227 10.61 8.34 -4.20
CA GLU A 227 10.75 7.49 -3.04
C GLU A 227 10.50 6.04 -3.45
N ALA A 228 11.34 5.13 -2.96
CA ALA A 228 11.15 3.69 -3.10
C ALA A 228 11.63 2.98 -1.84
N GLY A 229 10.89 1.96 -1.42
CA GLY A 229 11.17 1.26 -0.18
C GLY A 229 10.21 0.10 0.06
N TRP A 230 10.22 -0.39 1.29
CA TRP A 230 9.12 -1.18 1.81
C TRP A 230 8.41 -0.39 2.92
N GLN A 231 7.11 -0.62 3.07
CA GLN A 231 6.33 -0.05 4.15
C GLN A 231 5.27 -1.03 4.67
N VAL A 232 4.99 -0.96 5.96
CA VAL A 232 3.82 -1.56 6.61
C VAL A 232 2.83 -0.44 6.88
N SER A 233 1.71 -0.43 6.17
CA SER A 233 0.68 0.62 6.27
C SER A 233 -0.72 0.01 6.21
N PRO A 234 -1.34 -0.28 7.37
CA PRO A 234 -2.68 -0.84 7.44
C PRO A 234 -3.75 0.06 6.81
N GLU A 235 -3.64 1.39 6.94
CA GLU A 235 -4.57 2.32 6.26
C GLU A 235 -4.56 2.10 4.74
N LEU A 236 -3.37 2.04 4.14
CA LEU A 236 -3.20 1.96 2.69
C LEU A 236 -3.52 0.57 2.15
N TYR A 237 -3.07 -0.50 2.80
CA TYR A 237 -3.13 -1.86 2.25
C TYR A 237 -4.16 -2.77 2.92
N GLY A 238 -4.58 -2.46 4.15
CA GLY A 238 -5.54 -3.26 4.91
C GLY A 238 -4.95 -4.48 5.61
N ASP A 239 -3.63 -4.59 5.62
CA ASP A 239 -2.88 -5.63 6.31
C ASP A 239 -1.63 -5.07 6.98
N SER A 240 -0.86 -5.95 7.63
CA SER A 240 0.41 -5.62 8.27
C SER A 240 1.62 -6.18 7.52
N ASN A 241 1.45 -6.55 6.25
CA ASN A 241 2.54 -7.12 5.46
C ASN A 241 3.51 -6.02 5.02
N PRO A 242 4.84 -6.27 5.02
CA PRO A 242 5.79 -5.36 4.42
C PRO A 242 5.60 -5.35 2.90
N ARG A 243 5.19 -4.21 2.36
CA ARG A 243 4.84 -4.07 0.94
C ARG A 243 5.84 -3.17 0.23
N PHE A 244 6.29 -3.59 -0.96
CA PHE A 244 7.11 -2.74 -1.81
C PHE A 244 6.28 -1.53 -2.22
N PHE A 245 6.80 -0.32 -2.01
CA PHE A 245 6.08 0.89 -2.37
C PHE A 245 6.96 1.86 -3.13
N THR A 246 6.27 2.70 -3.89
CA THR A 246 6.85 3.89 -4.48
C THR A 246 5.99 5.09 -4.11
N TYR A 247 6.63 6.24 -3.96
CA TYR A 247 5.95 7.52 -3.85
C TYR A 247 6.70 8.55 -4.69
N TRP A 248 5.97 9.55 -5.16
CA TRP A 248 6.57 10.71 -5.82
C TRP A 248 5.78 11.95 -5.46
N THR A 249 6.40 13.11 -5.54
CA THR A 249 5.74 14.42 -5.50
C THR A 249 6.52 15.43 -6.34
N THR A 250 5.83 16.45 -6.85
CA THR A 250 6.45 17.55 -7.60
C THR A 250 6.37 18.91 -6.89
N ASP A 251 5.66 18.99 -5.77
CA ASP A 251 5.34 20.24 -5.07
C ASP A 251 5.44 20.11 -3.55
N ALA A 252 6.48 19.45 -3.04
CA ALA A 252 6.71 19.31 -1.60
C ALA A 252 5.52 18.75 -0.80
N TYR A 253 4.81 17.78 -1.37
CA TYR A 253 3.66 17.10 -0.74
C TYR A 253 2.44 18.03 -0.50
N GLN A 254 2.33 19.14 -1.21
CA GLN A 254 1.23 20.09 -1.04
C GLN A 254 -0.05 19.60 -1.73
N GLU A 255 -0.05 19.50 -3.05
CA GLU A 255 -1.20 19.09 -3.85
C GLU A 255 -0.93 17.86 -4.72
N THR A 256 0.32 17.67 -5.15
CA THR A 256 0.76 16.58 -6.02
C THR A 256 1.29 15.38 -5.25
N GLY A 257 1.59 14.36 -6.03
CA GLY A 257 2.18 13.12 -5.54
C GLY A 257 1.20 11.99 -5.34
N CYS A 258 1.73 10.78 -5.38
CA CYS A 258 0.93 9.58 -5.28
C CYS A 258 1.72 8.34 -4.89
N TYR A 259 1.09 7.48 -4.09
CA TYR A 259 1.53 6.12 -3.81
C TYR A 259 1.26 5.22 -5.01
N ASN A 260 2.26 4.41 -5.35
CA ASN A 260 2.09 3.25 -6.22
C ASN A 260 1.38 3.62 -7.55
N HIS A 261 0.63 2.67 -8.11
CA HIS A 261 -0.23 2.86 -9.28
C HIS A 261 -1.59 3.49 -8.98
N ASN A 262 -1.79 4.08 -7.78
CA ASN A 262 -3.07 4.69 -7.42
C ASN A 262 -3.35 5.98 -8.22
N CYS A 263 -2.33 6.52 -8.89
CA CYS A 263 -2.43 7.64 -9.82
C CYS A 263 -1.46 7.44 -10.99
N ARG A 264 -1.67 8.19 -12.08
CA ARG A 264 -0.67 8.37 -13.14
C ARG A 264 0.59 9.06 -12.57
N GLY A 265 1.77 8.71 -13.07
CA GLY A 265 3.02 9.40 -12.68
C GLY A 265 4.30 8.78 -13.22
N PHE A 266 4.34 7.46 -13.38
CA PHE A 266 5.49 6.72 -13.90
C PHE A 266 5.06 5.58 -14.80
N VAL A 267 6.00 5.16 -15.64
CA VAL A 267 5.92 4.00 -16.51
C VAL A 267 6.68 2.84 -15.85
N GLN A 268 5.97 1.81 -15.44
CA GLN A 268 6.56 0.51 -15.15
C GLN A 268 7.04 -0.14 -16.44
N THR A 269 8.24 -0.72 -16.44
CA THR A 269 8.77 -1.46 -17.60
C THR A 269 8.94 -2.95 -17.33
N THR A 270 9.00 -3.36 -16.06
CA THR A 270 9.14 -4.77 -15.69
C THR A 270 7.81 -5.49 -15.54
N ASN A 271 7.77 -6.76 -15.98
CA ASN A 271 6.67 -7.68 -15.74
C ASN A 271 6.87 -8.54 -14.47
N LYS A 272 7.97 -8.34 -13.72
CA LYS A 272 8.37 -9.26 -12.63
C LYS A 272 8.01 -8.79 -11.23
N ILE A 273 7.76 -7.50 -11.03
CA ILE A 273 7.59 -6.90 -9.69
C ILE A 273 6.34 -6.02 -9.70
N ALA A 274 5.41 -6.27 -8.80
CA ALA A 274 4.21 -5.47 -8.60
C ALA A 274 4.44 -4.43 -7.51
N VAL A 275 4.28 -3.14 -7.81
CA VAL A 275 4.30 -2.11 -6.77
C VAL A 275 3.04 -2.22 -5.91
N GLY A 276 3.22 -2.16 -4.60
CA GLY A 276 2.19 -2.33 -3.59
C GLY A 276 1.98 -3.77 -3.14
N ALA A 277 2.59 -4.78 -3.78
CA ALA A 277 2.45 -6.18 -3.36
C ALA A 277 3.40 -6.53 -2.21
N ALA A 278 3.00 -7.52 -1.40
CA ALA A 278 3.75 -7.97 -0.24
C ALA A 278 5.11 -8.58 -0.63
N ILE A 279 6.15 -8.20 0.11
CA ILE A 279 7.49 -8.76 0.00
C ILE A 279 7.58 -9.96 0.94
N THR A 280 8.18 -11.05 0.47
CA THR A 280 8.41 -12.24 1.27
C THR A 280 9.68 -12.94 0.80
N PRO A 281 10.48 -13.56 1.69
CA PRO A 281 10.33 -13.60 3.15
C PRO A 281 10.79 -12.31 3.85
N GLU A 282 10.40 -12.16 5.12
CA GLU A 282 10.79 -11.07 6.02
C GLU A 282 11.93 -11.46 6.96
N SER A 283 12.69 -10.48 7.42
CA SER A 283 13.74 -10.65 8.43
C SER A 283 13.14 -10.94 9.81
N VAL A 284 13.87 -11.73 10.60
CA VAL A 284 13.51 -12.07 11.98
C VAL A 284 14.67 -11.85 12.94
N TYR A 285 14.38 -11.50 14.19
CA TYR A 285 15.40 -11.36 15.23
C TYR A 285 16.17 -12.67 15.42
N ASN A 286 17.50 -12.57 15.52
CA ASN A 286 18.41 -13.71 15.71
C ASN A 286 18.22 -14.83 14.67
N GLY A 287 17.75 -14.49 13.47
CA GLY A 287 17.56 -15.44 12.39
C GLY A 287 17.88 -14.85 11.02
N ARG A 288 17.24 -15.42 9.99
CA ARG A 288 17.51 -15.05 8.59
C ARG A 288 17.15 -13.59 8.36
N GLN A 289 18.07 -12.86 7.72
CA GLN A 289 17.91 -11.49 7.29
C GLN A 289 17.67 -11.44 5.79
N PHE A 290 16.77 -10.57 5.35
CA PHE A 290 16.44 -10.37 3.95
C PHE A 290 16.49 -8.89 3.60
N ASP A 291 17.30 -8.57 2.59
CA ASP A 291 17.45 -7.21 2.09
C ASP A 291 16.80 -7.07 0.72
N ILE A 292 16.26 -5.88 0.45
CA ILE A 292 15.98 -5.44 -0.92
C ILE A 292 16.99 -4.35 -1.29
N THR A 293 17.53 -4.45 -2.50
CA THR A 293 18.42 -3.42 -3.03
C THR A 293 17.65 -2.57 -4.03
N LEU A 294 17.70 -1.26 -3.83
CA LEU A 294 17.00 -0.25 -4.60
C LEU A 294 18.03 0.67 -5.25
N MET A 295 17.77 1.07 -6.48
CA MET A 295 18.58 2.03 -7.23
C MET A 295 17.67 3.04 -7.89
N ILE A 296 17.93 4.32 -7.66
CA ILE A 296 17.28 5.43 -8.35
C ILE A 296 18.34 6.21 -9.12
N TRP A 297 18.13 6.48 -10.40
CA TRP A 297 19.04 7.35 -11.16
C TRP A 297 18.34 8.15 -12.24
N LYS A 298 18.85 9.35 -12.50
CA LYS A 298 18.47 10.24 -13.58
C LYS A 298 19.24 9.83 -14.84
N TRP A 299 18.52 9.71 -15.94
CA TRP A 299 19.04 9.52 -17.27
C TRP A 299 18.68 10.71 -18.15
N THR A 300 19.66 11.19 -18.92
CA THR A 300 19.47 12.29 -19.86
C THR A 300 19.73 11.74 -21.25
N MET A 301 18.68 11.56 -22.06
CA MET A 301 18.84 11.56 -23.52
C MET A 301 18.29 12.89 -24.03
N HIS A 302 19.05 13.51 -24.94
CA HIS A 302 18.81 14.84 -25.48
C HIS A 302 17.30 15.14 -25.59
N ILE A 303 16.85 16.10 -24.79
CA ILE A 303 15.49 16.68 -24.66
C ILE A 303 14.55 16.09 -23.56
N CYS A 304 14.78 14.91 -22.98
CA CYS A 304 13.92 14.39 -21.88
C CYS A 304 14.72 13.97 -20.64
N THR A 305 14.47 14.61 -19.49
CA THR A 305 14.96 14.14 -18.18
C THR A 305 14.05 13.02 -17.67
N VAL A 306 14.60 11.81 -17.55
CA VAL A 306 13.89 10.63 -17.04
C VAL A 306 14.56 10.11 -15.78
N SER A 307 13.83 9.85 -14.70
CA SER A 307 14.37 9.16 -13.52
C SER A 307 13.99 7.69 -13.56
N ARG A 308 14.83 6.77 -13.10
CA ARG A 308 14.55 5.34 -13.08
C ARG A 308 14.70 4.78 -11.68
N ILE A 309 13.71 4.03 -11.21
CA ILE A 309 13.80 3.20 -10.01
C ILE A 309 14.05 1.77 -10.48
N GLN A 310 14.95 1.04 -9.85
CA GLN A 310 15.15 -0.39 -10.08
C GLN A 310 15.31 -1.10 -8.73
N SER A 311 14.66 -2.25 -8.55
CA SER A 311 15.09 -3.21 -7.53
C SER A 311 15.92 -4.31 -8.20
N THR A 312 16.80 -4.97 -7.44
CA THR A 312 17.79 -5.94 -7.94
C THR A 312 17.24 -7.02 -8.87
N GLY A 313 15.94 -7.34 -8.80
CA GLY A 313 15.28 -8.29 -9.69
C GLY A 313 15.02 -7.79 -11.11
N THR A 314 16.02 -7.36 -11.90
CA THR A 314 15.86 -6.86 -13.30
C THR A 314 14.71 -5.84 -13.50
N GLY A 315 14.18 -5.25 -12.43
CA GLY A 315 12.85 -4.69 -12.41
C GLY A 315 12.90 -3.17 -12.39
N GLY A 316 12.66 -2.53 -13.53
CA GLY A 316 12.77 -1.07 -13.68
C GLY A 316 11.44 -0.34 -13.82
N TRP A 317 11.48 0.95 -13.48
CA TRP A 317 10.40 1.93 -13.62
C TRP A 317 10.98 3.23 -14.15
N SER A 318 10.41 3.82 -15.18
CA SER A 318 10.86 5.09 -15.75
C SER A 318 9.85 6.21 -15.45
N TRP A 319 10.36 7.32 -14.94
CA TRP A 319 9.62 8.55 -14.64
C TRP A 319 9.94 9.57 -15.74
N ALA A 320 8.99 9.86 -16.61
CA ALA A 320 9.14 10.97 -17.55
C ALA A 320 8.37 12.18 -17.02
N ARG A 321 9.08 13.29 -16.77
CA ARG A 321 8.40 14.57 -16.53
C ARG A 321 7.88 15.07 -17.87
N ALA A 322 6.58 14.98 -18.08
CA ALA A 322 5.94 15.67 -19.19
C ALA A 322 5.74 17.15 -18.78
N SER A 323 6.77 17.97 -19.01
CA SER A 323 6.71 19.44 -18.88
C SER A 323 5.51 19.99 -19.62
#